data_AF-A0A930EF20-F1
#
_entry.id   AF-A0A930EF20-F1
#
_cell.length_a   1.000
_cell.length_b   1.000
_cell.length_c   1.000
_cell.angle_alpha   90.00
_cell.angle_beta   90.00
_cell.angle_gamma   90.00
#
_symmetry.space_group_name_H-M   'P 1'
#
loop_
_entity.id
_entity.type
_entity.pdbx_description
1 polymer ?
#
loop_
_entity_poly.entity_id
_entity_poly.type
_entity_poly.pdbx_seq_one_letter_code
_entity_poly.pdbx_strand_id
1 'polypeptide(L)'
;VCLRGISMAAKKIVLMLSFPRDEVGNQLLTEDQLDEAGIDPYSKVMSLEEYRELFGENKHPFTGVDYLAYYGEVIEAAGAEVEIVLANHATEILNYTDKVINCDIHTRKRTRRILKDAGATVLGMDEILNAPVDGSGFNSKYGLLGSNKSTEDSVKLFPESCEDVVLGIQKSILDKTGKCVEVLVYGDGAFKDPVGKIWELADPVVSPAYTPGLEGTPNELKLKYLADNDFKELSGEELREAISARIKEKDDNLVGKMETEGTTPRRLTDLIGSLCDLTSGSGDKGTPVVHIQGYFDNYTN
;
A
#
# COMPACT_ATOMS: atom_id res chain seq x y z
N VAL A 1 15.07 -5.70 -10.18
CA VAL A 1 16.45 -5.51 -9.67
C VAL A 1 16.68 -6.27 -8.37
N CYS A 2 15.87 -6.04 -7.33
CA CYS A 2 16.01 -6.74 -6.04
C CYS A 2 16.00 -8.28 -6.17
N LEU A 3 15.01 -8.86 -6.86
CA LEU A 3 14.94 -10.30 -7.08
C LEU A 3 16.19 -10.85 -7.78
N ARG A 4 16.71 -10.15 -8.80
CA ARG A 4 17.96 -10.52 -9.48
C ARG A 4 19.14 -10.55 -8.50
N GLY A 5 19.30 -9.49 -7.71
CA GLY A 5 20.36 -9.40 -6.70
C GLY A 5 20.28 -10.50 -5.63
N ILE A 6 19.07 -10.83 -5.18
CA ILE A 6 18.82 -11.96 -4.26
C ILE A 6 19.19 -13.29 -4.91
N SER A 7 18.80 -13.48 -6.18
CA SER A 7 19.02 -14.73 -6.92
C SER A 7 20.51 -14.99 -7.17
N MET A 8 21.31 -13.94 -7.41
CA MET A 8 22.77 -14.06 -7.56
C MET A 8 23.47 -14.62 -6.31
N ALA A 9 22.84 -14.52 -5.13
CA ALA A 9 23.39 -14.99 -3.87
C ALA A 9 22.98 -16.43 -3.52
N ALA A 10 22.16 -17.09 -4.36
CA ALA A 10 21.60 -18.41 -4.08
C ALA A 10 21.86 -19.39 -5.24
N LYS A 11 21.93 -20.69 -4.92
CA LYS A 11 21.96 -21.75 -5.94
C LYS A 11 20.56 -22.09 -6.46
N LYS A 12 19.55 -21.97 -5.59
CA LYS A 12 18.15 -22.24 -5.87
C LYS A 12 17.28 -21.23 -5.12
N ILE A 13 16.24 -20.74 -5.78
CA ILE A 13 15.19 -19.92 -5.20
C ILE A 13 13.87 -20.68 -5.31
N VAL A 14 13.19 -20.82 -4.17
CA VAL A 14 11.79 -21.24 -4.14
C VAL A 14 10.94 -19.98 -4.01
N LEU A 15 10.22 -19.63 -5.08
CA LEU A 15 9.36 -18.47 -5.13
C LEU A 15 7.93 -18.89 -4.85
N MET A 16 7.41 -18.51 -3.69
CA MET A 16 6.00 -18.73 -3.34
C MET A 16 5.19 -17.47 -3.56
N LEU A 17 4.10 -17.60 -4.33
CA LEU A 17 3.15 -16.52 -4.62
C LEU A 17 1.76 -16.90 -4.13
N SER A 18 1.02 -15.93 -3.59
CA SER A 18 -0.41 -16.12 -3.30
C SER A 18 -1.23 -16.13 -4.60
N PHE A 19 -2.41 -16.74 -4.56
CA PHE A 19 -3.35 -16.79 -5.68
C PHE A 19 -4.81 -16.76 -5.16
N PRO A 20 -5.80 -16.25 -5.91
CA PRO A 20 -5.74 -15.79 -7.29
C PRO A 20 -5.02 -14.45 -7.49
N ARG A 21 -4.58 -13.81 -6.40
CA ARG A 21 -3.85 -12.54 -6.43
C ARG A 21 -2.54 -12.64 -5.67
N ASP A 22 -1.53 -11.92 -6.13
CA ASP A 22 -0.28 -11.76 -5.39
C ASP A 22 -0.46 -10.89 -4.12
N GLU A 23 0.62 -10.67 -3.37
CA GLU A 23 0.62 -9.97 -2.09
C GLU A 23 0.29 -8.48 -2.17
N VAL A 24 0.38 -7.88 -3.36
CA VAL A 24 -0.02 -6.49 -3.64
C VAL A 24 -1.36 -6.42 -4.38
N GLY A 25 -1.99 -7.57 -4.65
CA GLY A 25 -3.33 -7.67 -5.22
C GLY A 25 -3.39 -7.78 -6.74
N ASN A 26 -2.24 -7.92 -7.43
CA ASN A 26 -2.21 -8.17 -8.86
C ASN A 26 -2.86 -9.52 -9.14
N GLN A 27 -3.71 -9.54 -10.16
CA GLN A 27 -4.44 -10.72 -10.53
C GLN A 27 -3.56 -11.72 -11.29
N LEU A 28 -3.45 -12.95 -10.75
CA LEU A 28 -2.89 -14.12 -11.43
C LEU A 28 -3.98 -15.00 -12.05
N LEU A 29 -5.16 -15.04 -11.44
CA LEU A 29 -6.35 -15.77 -11.91
C LEU A 29 -7.63 -14.96 -11.65
N THR A 30 -8.67 -15.18 -12.44
CA THR A 30 -10.02 -14.69 -12.12
C THR A 30 -10.70 -15.62 -11.11
N GLU A 31 -11.71 -15.10 -10.40
CA GLU A 31 -12.54 -15.93 -9.54
C GLU A 31 -13.29 -16.98 -10.38
N ASP A 32 -13.78 -16.60 -11.57
CA ASP A 32 -14.44 -17.52 -12.51
C ASP A 32 -13.53 -18.70 -12.89
N GLN A 33 -12.23 -18.46 -13.12
CA GLN A 33 -11.26 -19.54 -13.39
C GLN A 33 -11.13 -20.51 -12.20
N LEU A 34 -11.14 -20.00 -10.97
CA LEU A 34 -11.12 -20.85 -9.77
C LEU A 34 -12.40 -21.66 -9.63
N ASP A 35 -13.55 -21.03 -9.83
CA ASP A 35 -14.88 -21.65 -9.72
C ASP A 35 -15.06 -22.75 -10.78
N GLU A 36 -14.69 -22.48 -12.03
CA GLU A 36 -14.72 -23.44 -13.13
C GLU A 36 -13.80 -24.65 -12.88
N ALA A 37 -12.65 -24.43 -12.27
CA ALA A 37 -11.72 -25.48 -11.88
C ALA A 37 -12.10 -26.18 -10.55
N GLY A 38 -13.10 -25.66 -9.81
CA GLY A 38 -13.49 -26.17 -8.50
C GLY A 38 -12.40 -26.05 -7.43
N ILE A 39 -11.54 -25.02 -7.53
CA ILE A 39 -10.39 -24.81 -6.64
C ILE A 39 -10.76 -23.84 -5.52
N ASP A 40 -10.60 -24.28 -4.27
CA ASP A 40 -10.53 -23.38 -3.12
C ASP A 40 -9.08 -22.89 -2.94
N PRO A 41 -8.80 -21.59 -3.13
CA PRO A 41 -7.45 -21.07 -3.10
C PRO A 41 -6.82 -21.11 -1.70
N TYR A 42 -7.59 -21.26 -0.63
CA TYR A 42 -7.04 -21.33 0.73
C TYR A 42 -6.58 -22.73 1.13
N SER A 43 -7.11 -23.78 0.51
CA SER A 43 -6.70 -25.16 0.78
C SER A 43 -5.78 -25.73 -0.29
N LYS A 44 -5.77 -25.14 -1.49
CA LYS A 44 -4.98 -25.61 -2.63
C LYS A 44 -3.53 -25.08 -2.58
N VAL A 45 -2.59 -25.98 -2.85
CA VAL A 45 -1.19 -25.67 -3.19
C VAL A 45 -0.95 -26.20 -4.60
N MET A 46 -0.28 -25.42 -5.45
CA MET A 46 0.02 -25.80 -6.84
C MET A 46 1.50 -25.59 -7.16
N SER A 47 2.06 -26.49 -7.96
CA SER A 47 3.30 -26.21 -8.68
C SER A 47 3.03 -25.31 -9.89
N LEU A 48 4.08 -24.73 -10.47
CA LEU A 48 3.93 -24.04 -11.75
C LEU A 48 3.40 -24.95 -12.86
N GLU A 49 3.85 -26.21 -12.92
CA GLU A 49 3.38 -27.18 -13.93
C GLU A 49 1.87 -27.40 -13.82
N GLU A 50 1.37 -27.67 -12.61
CA GLU A 50 -0.06 -27.85 -12.36
C GLU A 50 -0.85 -26.58 -12.70
N TYR A 51 -0.34 -25.41 -12.33
CA TYR A 51 -0.94 -24.13 -12.71
C TYR A 51 -1.05 -23.98 -14.23
N ARG A 52 -0.01 -24.36 -15.00
CA ARG A 52 -0.03 -24.29 -16.47
C ARG A 52 -0.98 -25.29 -17.10
N GLU A 53 -1.10 -26.49 -16.55
CA GLU A 53 -2.05 -27.50 -17.03
C GLU A 53 -3.50 -27.04 -16.85
N LEU A 54 -3.81 -26.41 -15.72
CA LEU A 54 -5.15 -25.96 -15.38
C LEU A 54 -5.53 -24.65 -16.08
N PHE A 55 -4.61 -23.70 -16.14
CA PHE A 55 -4.93 -22.31 -16.50
C PHE A 55 -4.11 -21.74 -17.66
N GLY A 56 -3.09 -22.45 -18.14
CA GLY A 56 -2.22 -22.00 -19.22
C GLY A 56 -1.41 -20.73 -18.89
N GLU A 57 -1.30 -19.83 -19.86
CA GLU A 57 -0.67 -18.52 -19.70
C GLU A 57 -1.70 -17.45 -19.33
N ASN A 58 -1.55 -16.85 -18.15
CA ASN A 58 -2.39 -15.72 -17.71
C ASN A 58 -1.55 -14.45 -17.73
N LYS A 59 -1.62 -13.74 -18.85
CA LYS A 59 -0.93 -12.47 -19.05
C LYS A 59 -1.74 -11.32 -18.47
N HIS A 60 -1.06 -10.39 -17.81
CA HIS A 60 -1.68 -9.20 -17.26
C HIS A 60 -2.34 -8.37 -18.39
N PRO A 61 -3.63 -7.96 -18.26
CA PRO A 61 -4.39 -7.37 -19.37
C PRO A 61 -3.78 -6.11 -19.99
N PHE A 62 -3.08 -5.30 -19.19
CA PHE A 62 -2.51 -4.03 -19.65
C PHE A 62 -1.07 -4.13 -20.16
N THR A 63 -0.26 -5.00 -19.54
CA THR A 63 1.18 -5.08 -19.83
C THR A 63 1.52 -6.26 -20.73
N GLY A 64 0.64 -7.25 -20.84
CA GLY A 64 0.88 -8.50 -21.55
C GLY A 64 1.91 -9.41 -20.89
N VAL A 65 2.36 -9.07 -19.68
CA VAL A 65 3.39 -9.81 -18.94
C VAL A 65 2.76 -11.00 -18.22
N ASP A 66 3.37 -12.16 -18.35
CA ASP A 66 3.12 -13.32 -17.49
C ASP A 66 4.07 -13.23 -16.29
N TYR A 67 3.54 -12.92 -15.10
CA TYR A 67 4.37 -12.68 -13.92
C TYR A 67 5.16 -13.91 -13.47
N LEU A 68 4.57 -15.11 -13.59
CA LEU A 68 5.23 -16.35 -13.18
C LEU A 68 6.43 -16.64 -14.10
N ALA A 69 6.24 -16.47 -15.40
CA ALA A 69 7.34 -16.59 -16.37
C ALA A 69 8.41 -15.52 -16.13
N TYR A 70 8.00 -14.26 -15.97
CA TYR A 70 8.91 -13.14 -15.74
C TYR A 70 9.79 -13.34 -14.50
N TYR A 71 9.21 -13.72 -13.36
CA TYR A 71 9.99 -13.98 -12.16
C TYR A 71 10.91 -15.19 -12.31
N GLY A 72 10.46 -16.25 -12.97
CA GLY A 72 11.29 -17.41 -13.30
C GLY A 72 12.52 -17.03 -14.11
N GLU A 73 12.31 -16.31 -15.22
CA GLU A 73 13.39 -15.83 -16.10
C GLU A 73 14.40 -14.95 -15.36
N VAL A 74 13.94 -14.05 -14.46
CA VAL A 74 14.84 -13.20 -13.66
C VAL A 74 15.75 -14.02 -12.74
N ILE A 75 15.22 -15.09 -12.14
CA ILE A 75 15.96 -15.97 -11.24
C ILE A 75 16.97 -16.82 -12.03
N GLU A 76 16.52 -17.44 -13.12
CA GLU A 76 17.35 -18.29 -13.97
C GLU A 76 18.47 -17.50 -14.66
N ALA A 77 18.17 -16.30 -15.16
CA ALA A 77 19.16 -15.41 -15.76
C ALA A 77 20.22 -14.93 -14.76
N ALA A 78 19.90 -14.93 -13.45
CA ALA A 78 20.86 -14.66 -12.38
C ALA A 78 21.71 -15.88 -12.00
N GLY A 79 21.46 -17.04 -12.61
CA GLY A 79 22.21 -18.29 -12.41
C GLY A 79 21.68 -19.19 -11.30
N ALA A 80 20.49 -18.91 -10.76
CA ALA A 80 19.85 -19.74 -9.74
C ALA A 80 18.80 -20.67 -10.37
N GLU A 81 18.68 -21.90 -9.85
CA GLU A 81 17.54 -22.78 -10.11
C GLU A 81 16.26 -22.14 -9.54
N VAL A 82 15.14 -22.24 -10.25
CA VAL A 82 13.85 -21.72 -9.78
C VAL A 82 12.85 -22.85 -9.54
N GLU A 83 12.12 -22.76 -8.44
CA GLU A 83 10.91 -23.55 -8.19
C GLU A 83 9.79 -22.60 -7.76
N ILE A 84 8.71 -22.55 -8.55
CA ILE A 84 7.56 -21.69 -8.27
C ILE A 84 6.44 -22.52 -7.66
N VAL A 85 5.93 -22.04 -6.52
CA VAL A 85 4.84 -22.65 -5.76
C VAL A 85 3.74 -21.61 -5.55
N LEU A 86 2.49 -21.98 -5.75
CA LEU A 86 1.35 -21.13 -5.47
C LEU A 86 0.65 -21.62 -4.20
N ALA A 87 0.56 -20.76 -3.19
CA ALA A 87 -0.05 -21.07 -1.90
C ALA A 87 -0.44 -19.80 -1.14
N ASN A 88 -1.56 -19.85 -0.41
CA ASN A 88 -2.02 -18.73 0.43
C ASN A 88 -1.64 -18.85 1.91
N HIS A 89 -1.17 -20.02 2.33
CA HIS A 89 -0.65 -20.23 3.68
C HIS A 89 0.86 -20.07 3.70
N ALA A 90 1.35 -19.05 4.39
CA ALA A 90 2.77 -18.72 4.43
C ALA A 90 3.66 -19.91 4.84
N THR A 91 3.18 -20.79 5.71
CA THR A 91 3.91 -21.97 6.19
C THR A 91 4.18 -23.01 5.11
N GLU A 92 3.51 -22.97 3.96
CA GLU A 92 3.76 -23.92 2.86
C GLU A 92 5.19 -23.83 2.33
N ILE A 93 5.83 -22.65 2.40
CA ILE A 93 7.24 -22.49 2.01
C ILE A 93 8.19 -23.35 2.86
N LEU A 94 7.78 -23.73 4.08
CA LEU A 94 8.60 -24.48 5.02
C LEU A 94 8.73 -25.97 4.64
N ASN A 95 7.90 -26.46 3.71
CA ASN A 95 8.11 -27.76 3.08
C ASN A 95 9.36 -27.78 2.16
N TYR A 96 9.87 -26.60 1.79
CA TYR A 96 10.97 -26.44 0.85
C TYR A 96 12.23 -25.85 1.50
N THR A 97 12.09 -24.91 2.45
CA THR A 97 13.22 -24.24 3.12
C THR A 97 12.82 -23.66 4.47
N ASP A 98 13.73 -23.68 5.43
CA ASP A 98 13.60 -23.00 6.73
C ASP A 98 14.16 -21.56 6.71
N LYS A 99 14.79 -21.14 5.60
CA LYS A 99 15.34 -19.79 5.40
C LYS A 99 14.49 -19.03 4.39
N VAL A 100 13.79 -18.00 4.86
CA VAL A 100 12.77 -17.30 4.07
C VAL A 100 13.07 -15.80 4.00
N ILE A 101 13.07 -15.25 2.79
CA ILE A 101 12.97 -13.81 2.58
C ILE A 101 11.49 -13.46 2.44
N ASN A 102 11.00 -12.63 3.35
CA ASN A 102 9.61 -12.24 3.46
C ASN A 102 9.37 -10.91 2.70
N CYS A 103 8.70 -11.00 1.54
CA CYS A 103 8.58 -9.91 0.57
C CYS A 103 7.26 -9.14 0.62
N ASP A 104 6.26 -9.60 1.38
CA ASP A 104 5.00 -8.88 1.50
C ASP A 104 5.20 -7.49 2.12
N ILE A 105 4.33 -6.55 1.75
CA ILE A 105 4.44 -5.16 2.16
C ILE A 105 3.59 -4.97 3.41
N HIS A 106 2.27 -4.87 3.28
CA HIS A 106 1.40 -4.49 4.40
C HIS A 106 1.18 -5.60 5.43
N THR A 107 1.26 -6.87 5.03
CA THR A 107 1.06 -8.03 5.92
C THR A 107 2.36 -8.55 6.57
N ARG A 108 3.52 -7.95 6.26
CA ARG A 108 4.86 -8.47 6.57
C ARG A 108 5.09 -8.91 8.00
N LYS A 109 4.56 -8.12 8.94
CA LYS A 109 4.69 -8.41 10.38
C LYS A 109 3.96 -9.69 10.76
N ARG A 110 2.78 -9.92 10.17
CA ARG A 110 1.98 -11.14 10.40
C ARG A 110 2.67 -12.35 9.79
N THR A 111 3.08 -12.26 8.53
CA THR A 111 3.74 -13.35 7.79
C THR A 111 5.06 -13.75 8.46
N ARG A 112 5.91 -12.77 8.79
CA ARG A 112 7.15 -13.00 9.55
C ARG A 112 6.91 -13.69 10.88
N ARG A 113 5.91 -13.23 11.66
CA ARG A 113 5.57 -13.86 12.95
C ARG A 113 5.18 -15.32 12.78
N ILE A 114 4.26 -15.63 11.85
CA ILE A 114 3.80 -17.00 11.59
C ILE A 114 4.97 -17.93 11.23
N LEU A 115 5.85 -17.48 10.34
CA LEU A 115 7.01 -18.25 9.92
C LEU A 115 8.03 -18.45 11.06
N LYS A 116 8.31 -17.40 11.84
CA LYS A 116 9.19 -17.51 13.02
C LYS A 116 8.63 -18.42 14.10
N ASP A 117 7.32 -18.35 14.37
CA ASP A 117 6.63 -19.22 15.33
C ASP A 117 6.68 -20.69 14.89
N ALA A 118 6.74 -20.95 13.58
CA ALA A 118 6.93 -22.27 12.98
C ALA A 118 8.41 -22.71 12.92
N GLY A 119 9.35 -21.93 13.48
CA GLY A 119 10.76 -22.30 13.60
C GLY A 119 11.65 -21.83 12.44
N ALA A 120 11.14 -21.03 11.50
CA ALA A 120 11.91 -20.56 10.36
C ALA A 120 12.85 -19.39 10.70
N THR A 121 13.98 -19.31 9.99
CA THR A 121 14.83 -18.12 9.91
C THR A 121 14.26 -17.18 8.85
N VAL A 122 13.73 -16.04 9.27
CA VAL A 122 13.03 -15.11 8.38
C VAL A 122 13.70 -13.75 8.36
N LEU A 123 13.98 -13.25 7.16
CA LEU A 123 14.46 -11.89 6.89
C LEU A 123 13.42 -11.13 6.07
N GLY A 124 12.96 -9.98 6.54
CA GLY A 124 12.07 -9.11 5.76
C GLY A 124 12.82 -8.23 4.79
N MET A 125 12.15 -7.82 3.71
CA MET A 125 12.68 -6.78 2.81
C MET A 125 12.95 -5.44 3.53
N ASP A 126 12.22 -5.15 4.61
CA ASP A 126 12.46 -4.01 5.53
C ASP A 126 13.72 -4.14 6.38
N GLU A 127 14.32 -5.33 6.46
CA GLU A 127 15.55 -5.59 7.19
C GLU A 127 16.79 -5.59 6.27
N ILE A 128 16.59 -5.51 4.95
CA ILE A 128 17.67 -5.45 3.96
C ILE A 128 17.92 -3.99 3.61
N LEU A 129 19.19 -3.55 3.67
CA LEU A 129 19.59 -2.14 3.56
C LEU A 129 18.86 -1.21 4.56
N ASN A 130 18.63 -1.70 5.79
CA ASN A 130 18.21 -0.85 6.92
C ASN A 130 19.38 -0.12 7.61
N ALA A 131 20.61 -0.40 7.17
CA ALA A 131 21.82 0.33 7.46
C ALA A 131 22.74 0.26 6.23
N PRO A 132 23.74 1.16 6.09
CA PRO A 132 24.70 1.11 4.99
C PRO A 132 25.44 -0.23 4.96
N VAL A 133 25.60 -0.78 3.75
CA VAL A 133 26.49 -1.92 3.48
C VAL A 133 27.56 -1.42 2.52
N ASP A 134 28.83 -1.50 2.92
CA ASP A 134 29.97 -1.02 2.12
C ASP A 134 29.82 0.44 1.62
N GLY A 135 29.19 1.28 2.44
CA GLY A 135 28.93 2.69 2.11
C GLY A 135 27.72 2.95 1.21
N SER A 136 26.85 1.95 1.00
CA SER A 136 25.61 2.10 0.26
C SER A 136 24.64 3.11 0.90
N GLY A 137 23.68 3.59 0.10
CA GLY A 137 22.45 4.16 0.65
C GLY A 137 21.67 3.12 1.45
N PHE A 138 20.77 3.58 2.32
CA PHE A 138 19.93 2.74 3.17
C PHE A 138 18.61 3.44 3.49
N ASN A 139 17.62 2.68 3.97
CA ASN A 139 16.43 3.23 4.60
C ASN A 139 16.21 2.55 5.96
N SER A 140 16.36 3.28 7.08
CA SER A 140 16.35 2.71 8.44
C SER A 140 15.01 2.12 8.86
N LYS A 141 13.91 2.53 8.23
CA LYS A 141 12.55 2.12 8.61
C LYS A 141 11.99 1.02 7.72
N TYR A 142 12.33 1.06 6.44
CA TYR A 142 11.67 0.29 5.39
C TYR A 142 12.64 -0.51 4.52
N GLY A 143 13.95 -0.41 4.73
CA GLY A 143 14.95 -1.18 3.98
C GLY A 143 14.74 -1.05 2.47
N LEU A 144 14.45 -2.18 1.82
CA LEU A 144 14.14 -2.25 0.38
C LEU A 144 12.66 -2.06 0.02
N LEU A 145 11.73 -1.98 0.98
CA LEU A 145 10.31 -1.74 0.69
C LEU A 145 10.09 -0.34 0.11
N GLY A 146 9.21 -0.22 -0.89
CA GLY A 146 8.96 1.03 -1.62
C GLY A 146 10.14 1.48 -2.49
N SER A 147 11.14 0.61 -2.71
CA SER A 147 12.23 0.91 -3.63
C SER A 147 11.79 0.73 -5.08
N ASN A 148 12.26 1.63 -5.93
CA ASN A 148 11.94 1.62 -7.36
C ASN A 148 13.18 1.36 -8.21
N LYS A 149 12.99 0.79 -9.40
CA LYS A 149 14.07 0.62 -10.37
C LYS A 149 14.57 1.99 -10.82
N SER A 150 15.86 2.26 -10.64
CA SER A 150 16.48 3.51 -11.11
C SER A 150 17.30 3.30 -12.38
N THR A 151 18.11 2.24 -12.39
CA THR A 151 18.81 1.77 -13.59
C THR A 151 18.66 0.26 -13.69
N GLU A 152 19.33 -0.39 -14.64
CA GLU A 152 19.36 -1.85 -14.67
C GLU A 152 19.99 -2.45 -13.41
N ASP A 153 20.93 -1.77 -12.77
CA ASP A 153 21.74 -2.28 -11.66
C ASP A 153 21.59 -1.50 -10.34
N SER A 154 20.71 -0.48 -10.30
CA SER A 154 20.48 0.32 -9.10
C SER A 154 18.99 0.50 -8.80
N VAL A 155 18.71 0.63 -7.51
CA VAL A 155 17.39 0.97 -6.99
C VAL A 155 17.41 2.36 -6.36
N LYS A 156 16.32 3.10 -6.52
CA LYS A 156 16.03 4.30 -5.75
C LYS A 156 15.26 3.85 -4.50
N LEU A 157 15.88 4.02 -3.33
CA LEU A 157 15.24 3.66 -2.06
C LEU A 157 14.07 4.59 -1.75
N PHE A 158 13.13 4.07 -0.96
CA PHE A 158 12.05 4.87 -0.40
C PHE A 158 12.62 6.03 0.44
N PRO A 159 11.95 7.21 0.51
CA PRO A 159 12.49 8.34 1.25
C PRO A 159 12.77 8.03 2.72
N GLU A 160 13.98 8.38 3.18
CA GLU A 160 14.47 8.07 4.53
C GLU A 160 14.02 9.09 5.57
N SER A 161 14.37 10.37 5.36
CA SER A 161 13.98 11.47 6.22
C SER A 161 13.56 12.67 5.37
N CYS A 162 12.27 13.00 5.45
CA CYS A 162 11.66 14.10 4.72
C CYS A 162 11.07 15.17 5.66
N GLU A 163 11.31 15.08 6.96
CA GLU A 163 10.73 15.99 7.96
C GLU A 163 11.24 17.43 7.77
N ASP A 164 12.55 17.62 7.63
CA ASP A 164 13.14 18.93 7.34
C ASP A 164 12.63 19.53 6.04
N VAL A 165 12.29 18.69 5.06
CA VAL A 165 11.72 19.12 3.78
C VAL A 165 10.31 19.68 3.98
N VAL A 166 9.42 18.93 4.63
CA VAL A 166 8.03 19.38 4.81
C VAL A 166 7.94 20.60 5.72
N LEU A 167 8.73 20.64 6.81
CA LEU A 167 8.79 21.78 7.72
C LEU A 167 9.44 23.00 7.06
N GLY A 168 10.49 22.80 6.25
CA GLY A 168 11.15 23.85 5.49
C GLY A 168 10.24 24.49 4.45
N ILE A 169 9.44 23.69 3.74
CA ILE A 169 8.44 24.18 2.77
C ILE A 169 7.34 24.96 3.49
N GLN A 170 6.76 24.41 4.56
CA GLN A 170 5.73 25.10 5.35
C GLN A 170 6.23 26.46 5.84
N LYS A 171 7.43 26.49 6.43
CA LYS A 171 8.07 27.73 6.89
C LYS A 171 8.30 28.72 5.75
N SER A 172 8.85 28.27 4.62
CA SER A 172 9.08 29.18 3.49
C SER A 172 7.79 29.77 2.93
N ILE A 173 6.69 29.04 2.94
CA ILE A 173 5.39 29.55 2.48
C ILE A 173 4.85 30.55 3.50
N LEU A 174 4.93 30.24 4.80
CA LEU A 174 4.54 31.15 5.88
C LEU A 174 5.31 32.47 5.82
N ASP A 175 6.64 32.43 5.70
CA ASP A 175 7.50 33.61 5.67
C ASP A 175 7.19 34.51 4.46
N LYS A 176 6.85 33.92 3.31
CA LYS A 176 6.61 34.66 2.06
C LYS A 176 5.17 35.17 1.92
N THR A 177 4.21 34.52 2.55
CA THR A 177 2.78 34.76 2.29
C THR A 177 1.96 35.11 3.54
N GLY A 178 2.51 34.85 4.73
CA GLY A 178 1.77 34.91 5.99
C GLY A 178 0.73 33.80 6.16
N LYS A 179 0.72 32.77 5.30
CA LYS A 179 -0.22 31.64 5.38
C LYS A 179 0.48 30.39 5.87
N CYS A 180 -0.08 29.78 6.92
CA CYS A 180 0.31 28.44 7.37
C CYS A 180 -0.39 27.42 6.47
N VAL A 181 0.38 26.57 5.80
CA VAL A 181 -0.14 25.46 4.98
C VAL A 181 0.39 24.16 5.53
N GLU A 182 -0.38 23.10 5.38
CA GLU A 182 0.10 21.75 5.66
C GLU A 182 0.82 21.17 4.44
N VAL A 183 1.89 20.42 4.68
CA VAL A 183 2.77 19.88 3.64
C VAL A 183 2.98 18.39 3.91
N LEU A 184 2.89 17.59 2.86
CA LEU A 184 3.27 16.17 2.90
C LEU A 184 4.14 15.81 1.70
N VAL A 185 5.06 14.88 1.92
CA VAL A 185 5.61 14.04 0.85
C VAL A 185 4.67 12.85 0.72
N TYR A 186 4.17 12.59 -0.48
CA TYR A 186 3.29 11.46 -0.75
C TYR A 186 4.00 10.47 -1.68
N GLY A 187 3.68 9.20 -1.51
CA GLY A 187 4.01 8.10 -2.41
C GLY A 187 2.73 7.55 -3.04
N ASP A 188 2.70 6.25 -3.24
CA ASP A 188 1.56 5.51 -3.77
C ASP A 188 0.26 5.74 -2.95
N GLY A 189 -0.86 5.92 -3.65
CA GLY A 189 -2.17 6.15 -3.03
C GLY A 189 -2.78 4.88 -2.43
N ALA A 190 -3.45 4.98 -1.28
CA ALA A 190 -4.22 3.85 -0.70
C ALA A 190 -5.55 3.60 -1.45
N PHE A 191 -5.51 3.49 -2.79
CA PHE A 191 -6.65 3.31 -3.67
C PHE A 191 -6.64 1.91 -4.30
N LYS A 192 -7.83 1.32 -4.43
CA LYS A 192 -8.04 0.10 -5.21
C LYS A 192 -8.80 0.45 -6.47
N ASP A 193 -8.21 0.21 -7.63
CA ASP A 193 -8.90 0.41 -8.91
C ASP A 193 -10.14 -0.51 -8.98
N PRO A 194 -11.35 0.04 -9.16
CA PRO A 194 -12.56 -0.78 -9.24
C PRO A 194 -12.62 -1.64 -10.51
N VAL A 195 -11.86 -1.34 -11.56
CA VAL A 195 -11.89 -2.11 -12.81
C VAL A 195 -10.88 -3.26 -12.78
N GLY A 196 -9.59 -2.93 -12.68
CA GLY A 196 -8.47 -3.88 -12.61
C GLY A 196 -8.33 -4.58 -11.25
N LYS A 197 -8.99 -4.08 -10.20
CA LYS A 197 -8.95 -4.63 -8.83
C LYS A 197 -7.55 -4.65 -8.22
N ILE A 198 -6.64 -3.83 -8.72
CA ILE A 198 -5.26 -3.67 -8.24
C ILE A 198 -5.25 -2.62 -7.12
N TRP A 199 -4.49 -2.88 -6.06
CA TRP A 199 -4.20 -1.86 -5.06
C TRP A 199 -3.01 -1.05 -5.55
N GLU A 200 -3.19 0.25 -5.70
CA GLU A 200 -2.13 1.20 -6.05
C GLU A 200 -1.32 1.59 -4.80
N LEU A 201 -1.00 0.63 -3.93
CA LEU A 201 -0.29 0.86 -2.65
C LEU A 201 0.90 -0.10 -2.51
N ALA A 202 1.89 0.04 -3.40
CA ALA A 202 3.13 -0.71 -3.34
C ALA A 202 4.15 -0.08 -2.38
N ASP A 203 3.94 1.17 -1.96
CA ASP A 203 4.73 1.77 -0.90
C ASP A 203 4.39 1.23 0.51
N PRO A 204 5.35 1.23 1.45
CA PRO A 204 5.11 0.77 2.81
C PRO A 204 4.19 1.71 3.61
N VAL A 205 4.05 2.97 3.18
CA VAL A 205 3.14 4.00 3.70
C VAL A 205 2.79 5.00 2.59
N VAL A 206 1.60 5.60 2.65
CA VAL A 206 1.17 6.64 1.69
C VAL A 206 2.02 7.91 1.80
N SER A 207 2.48 8.26 3.01
CA SER A 207 3.26 9.48 3.24
C SER A 207 4.42 9.21 4.19
N PRO A 208 5.68 9.31 3.73
CA PRO A 208 6.86 9.15 4.59
C PRO A 208 7.10 10.34 5.54
N ALA A 209 6.59 11.53 5.20
CA ALA A 209 6.67 12.71 6.06
C ALA A 209 5.56 13.70 5.75
N TYR A 210 5.09 14.37 6.79
CA TYR A 210 4.02 15.35 6.75
C TYR A 210 4.14 16.32 7.93
N THR A 211 3.54 17.49 7.81
CA THR A 211 3.46 18.47 8.90
C THR A 211 2.42 18.04 9.96
N PRO A 212 2.58 18.46 11.23
CA PRO A 212 1.74 17.97 12.33
C PRO A 212 0.23 18.19 12.18
N GLY A 213 -0.21 19.20 11.41
CA GLY A 213 -1.64 19.43 11.16
C GLY A 213 -2.32 18.34 10.35
N LEU A 214 -1.55 17.40 9.77
CA LEU A 214 -2.07 16.23 9.06
C LEU A 214 -2.13 14.97 9.94
N GLU A 215 -1.86 15.09 11.24
CA GLU A 215 -2.04 13.97 12.17
C GLU A 215 -3.51 13.67 12.47
N GLY A 216 -3.81 12.39 12.64
CA GLY A 216 -5.16 11.93 13.00
C GLY A 216 -6.05 11.61 11.79
N THR A 217 -7.35 11.66 12.04
CA THR A 217 -8.42 11.25 11.10
C THR A 217 -9.48 12.35 11.05
N PRO A 218 -10.19 12.55 9.92
CA PRO A 218 -11.35 13.41 9.90
C PRO A 218 -12.34 13.02 10.99
N ASN A 219 -12.84 14.02 11.72
CA ASN A 219 -13.89 13.84 12.72
C ASN A 219 -15.21 14.35 12.13
N GLU A 220 -15.85 13.54 11.29
CA GLU A 220 -17.04 13.94 10.51
C GLU A 220 -18.35 13.39 11.09
N LEU A 221 -19.38 14.23 11.10
CA LEU A 221 -20.76 13.84 11.39
C LEU A 221 -21.48 13.52 10.09
N LYS A 222 -22.37 12.52 10.12
CA LYS A 222 -23.26 12.26 8.98
C LYS A 222 -24.37 13.30 8.90
N LEU A 223 -24.13 14.38 8.17
CA LEU A 223 -25.11 15.47 8.00
C LEU A 223 -26.48 14.98 7.55
N LYS A 224 -26.51 14.00 6.62
CA LYS A 224 -27.76 13.39 6.16
C LYS A 224 -28.48 12.61 7.28
N TYR A 225 -27.74 11.91 8.14
CA TYR A 225 -28.34 11.21 9.28
C TYR A 225 -28.97 12.21 10.26
N LEU A 226 -28.27 13.30 10.57
CA LEU A 226 -28.79 14.36 11.42
C LEU A 226 -30.03 15.02 10.82
N ALA A 227 -30.01 15.30 9.51
CA ALA A 227 -31.16 15.88 8.82
C ALA A 227 -32.36 14.93 8.77
N ASP A 228 -32.15 13.64 8.47
CA ASP A 228 -33.23 12.67 8.28
C ASP A 228 -33.82 12.13 9.60
N ASN A 229 -33.09 12.25 10.72
CA ASN A 229 -33.51 11.74 12.04
C ASN A 229 -33.66 12.85 13.09
N ASP A 230 -32.55 13.43 13.55
CA ASP A 230 -32.52 14.38 14.67
C ASP A 230 -33.24 15.70 14.36
N PHE A 231 -33.19 16.14 13.10
CA PHE A 231 -33.71 17.42 12.62
C PHE A 231 -34.75 17.27 11.51
N LYS A 232 -35.44 16.13 11.44
CA LYS A 232 -36.38 15.78 10.37
C LYS A 232 -37.49 16.81 10.13
N GLU A 233 -37.89 17.51 11.19
CA GLU A 233 -38.94 18.54 11.15
C GLU A 233 -38.40 19.93 10.75
N LEU A 234 -37.08 20.11 10.69
CA LEU A 234 -36.44 21.38 10.31
C LEU A 234 -36.18 21.42 8.80
N SER A 235 -36.27 22.62 8.22
CA SER A 235 -35.93 22.84 6.82
C SER A 235 -35.33 24.23 6.59
N GLY A 236 -34.73 24.45 5.42
CA GLY A 236 -34.19 25.76 5.05
C GLY A 236 -33.09 26.26 6.00
N GLU A 237 -33.25 27.48 6.51
CA GLU A 237 -32.26 28.14 7.37
C GLU A 237 -32.20 27.51 8.77
N GLU A 238 -33.34 27.11 9.34
CA GLU A 238 -33.42 26.48 10.66
C GLU A 238 -32.65 25.15 10.71
N LEU A 239 -32.76 24.33 9.64
CA LEU A 239 -31.99 23.09 9.53
C LEU A 239 -30.48 23.35 9.44
N ARG A 240 -30.07 24.40 8.71
CA ARG A 240 -28.67 24.79 8.58
C ARG A 240 -28.09 25.22 9.92
N GLU A 241 -28.82 26.03 10.68
CA GLU A 241 -28.39 26.47 12.01
C GLU A 241 -28.27 25.29 12.99
N ALA A 242 -29.25 24.38 13.00
CA ALA A 242 -29.24 23.21 13.88
C ALA A 242 -28.07 22.26 13.57
N ILE A 243 -27.82 21.99 12.29
CA ILE A 243 -26.67 21.20 11.86
C ILE A 243 -25.36 21.90 12.23
N SER A 244 -25.27 23.22 12.03
CA SER A 244 -24.08 24.00 12.35
C SER A 244 -23.78 24.01 13.85
N ALA A 245 -24.81 24.10 14.69
CA ALA A 245 -24.69 23.99 16.13
C ALA A 245 -24.16 22.60 16.54
N ARG A 246 -24.74 21.52 15.99
CA ARG A 246 -24.30 20.15 16.28
C ARG A 246 -22.84 19.90 15.85
N ILE A 247 -22.41 20.46 14.73
CA ILE A 247 -21.00 20.37 14.27
C ILE A 247 -20.05 21.06 15.26
N LYS A 248 -20.46 22.17 15.87
CA LYS A 248 -19.67 22.90 16.88
C LYS A 248 -19.67 22.20 18.24
N GLU A 249 -20.73 21.49 18.59
CA GLU A 249 -20.89 20.76 19.86
C GLU A 249 -20.30 19.35 19.85
N LYS A 250 -19.83 18.86 18.70
CA LYS A 250 -19.35 17.48 18.58
C LYS A 250 -18.09 17.25 19.42
N ASP A 251 -18.00 16.07 20.03
CA ASP A 251 -16.81 15.63 20.76
C ASP A 251 -15.62 15.38 19.81
N ASP A 252 -14.41 15.53 20.33
CA ASP A 252 -13.15 15.25 19.62
C ASP A 252 -12.99 13.77 19.23
N ASN A 253 -13.73 12.86 19.89
CA ASN A 253 -13.77 11.44 19.56
C ASN A 253 -15.22 10.95 19.43
N LEU A 254 -15.61 10.56 18.22
CA LEU A 254 -16.96 10.10 17.92
C LEU A 254 -17.06 8.58 17.68
N VAL A 255 -15.98 7.81 17.91
CA VAL A 255 -15.95 6.36 17.66
C VAL A 255 -17.08 5.65 18.42
N GLY A 256 -17.90 4.89 17.69
CA GLY A 256 -18.97 4.06 18.25
C GLY A 256 -20.31 4.77 18.51
N LYS A 257 -20.47 6.03 18.07
CA LYS A 257 -21.76 6.74 18.13
C LYS A 257 -22.60 6.46 16.87
N MET A 258 -23.92 6.28 17.03
CA MET A 258 -24.85 6.07 15.90
C MET A 258 -24.76 7.19 14.84
N GLU A 259 -24.52 8.43 15.27
CA GLU A 259 -24.34 9.60 14.39
C GLU A 259 -23.07 9.52 13.48
N THR A 260 -22.21 8.54 13.74
CA THR A 260 -21.00 8.22 12.97
C THR A 260 -20.99 6.82 12.36
N GLU A 261 -22.08 6.04 12.51
CA GLU A 261 -22.15 4.70 11.94
C GLU A 261 -21.94 4.76 10.42
N GLY A 262 -20.86 4.16 9.92
CA GLY A 262 -20.49 4.14 8.51
C GLY A 262 -19.56 5.27 8.07
N THR A 263 -19.03 6.11 8.98
CA THR A 263 -17.79 6.85 8.73
C THR A 263 -16.63 5.94 9.13
N THR A 264 -15.78 5.56 8.16
CA THR A 264 -14.54 4.83 8.47
C THR A 264 -13.48 5.89 8.77
N PRO A 265 -12.96 6.00 10.00
CA PRO A 265 -11.90 6.94 10.29
C PRO A 265 -10.66 6.56 9.48
N ARG A 266 -10.33 7.39 8.49
CA ARG A 266 -9.17 7.22 7.60
C ARG A 266 -8.15 8.27 7.97
N ARG A 267 -6.87 7.93 7.96
CA ARG A 267 -5.82 8.90 8.28
C ARG A 267 -5.84 10.02 7.23
N LEU A 268 -5.67 11.26 7.66
CA LEU A 268 -5.61 12.41 6.76
C LEU A 268 -4.52 12.24 5.70
N THR A 269 -3.36 11.73 6.10
CA THR A 269 -2.23 11.44 5.22
C THR A 269 -2.59 10.43 4.12
N ASP A 270 -3.39 9.41 4.46
CA ASP A 270 -3.77 8.36 3.52
C ASP A 270 -4.78 8.93 2.52
N LEU A 271 -5.74 9.73 2.98
CA LEU A 271 -6.74 10.38 2.13
C LEU A 271 -6.12 11.42 1.19
N ILE A 272 -5.37 12.37 1.75
CA ILE A 272 -4.79 13.49 1.03
C ILE A 272 -3.67 12.99 0.10
N GLY A 273 -2.83 12.06 0.57
CA GLY A 273 -1.80 11.45 -0.27
C GLY A 273 -2.39 10.66 -1.44
N SER A 274 -3.49 9.92 -1.22
CA SER A 274 -4.20 9.26 -2.33
C SER A 274 -4.79 10.25 -3.31
N LEU A 275 -5.32 11.39 -2.85
CA LEU A 275 -5.82 12.45 -3.73
C LEU A 275 -4.68 13.06 -4.56
N CYS A 276 -3.51 13.27 -3.95
CA CYS A 276 -2.32 13.72 -4.66
C CYS A 276 -1.90 12.71 -5.74
N ASP A 277 -1.78 11.44 -5.38
CA ASP A 277 -1.39 10.37 -6.30
C ASP A 277 -2.35 10.22 -7.49
N LEU A 278 -3.66 10.20 -7.23
CA LEU A 278 -4.69 10.20 -8.28
C LEU A 278 -4.60 11.40 -9.23
N THR A 279 -4.08 12.54 -8.75
CA THR A 279 -3.90 13.75 -9.55
C THR A 279 -2.62 13.69 -10.39
N SER A 280 -1.50 13.22 -9.82
CA SER A 280 -0.24 13.10 -10.55
C SER A 280 -0.22 11.92 -11.52
N GLY A 281 -0.81 10.79 -11.11
CA GLY A 281 -0.68 9.48 -11.73
C GLY A 281 0.72 8.88 -11.55
N SER A 282 0.86 7.61 -11.94
CA SER A 282 2.10 6.82 -11.85
C SER A 282 3.11 7.09 -12.98
N GLY A 283 2.77 7.95 -13.94
CA GLY A 283 3.65 8.31 -15.06
C GLY A 283 4.70 9.35 -14.66
N ASP A 284 5.88 9.26 -15.27
CA ASP A 284 7.05 10.13 -15.03
C ASP A 284 6.84 11.55 -15.60
N LYS A 285 5.82 12.26 -15.12
CA LYS A 285 5.52 13.66 -15.47
C LYS A 285 6.45 14.65 -14.76
N GLY A 286 7.55 14.19 -14.17
CA GLY A 286 8.48 14.96 -13.34
C GLY A 286 8.24 14.76 -11.83
N THR A 287 8.60 15.76 -11.01
CA THR A 287 8.28 15.81 -9.58
C THR A 287 7.02 16.65 -9.38
N PRO A 288 5.81 16.05 -9.44
CA PRO A 288 4.57 16.78 -9.35
C PRO A 288 4.41 17.44 -7.98
N VAL A 289 3.93 18.68 -7.98
CA VAL A 289 3.45 19.37 -6.77
C VAL A 289 1.94 19.50 -6.91
N VAL A 290 1.20 18.93 -5.97
CA VAL A 290 -0.27 19.02 -5.92
C VAL A 290 -0.65 20.03 -4.84
N HIS A 291 -1.44 21.04 -5.22
CA HIS A 291 -2.01 22.00 -4.29
C HIS A 291 -3.48 21.66 -4.06
N ILE A 292 -3.83 21.34 -2.82
CA ILE A 292 -5.19 21.02 -2.40
C ILE A 292 -5.71 22.18 -1.55
N GLN A 293 -6.87 22.72 -1.92
CA GLN A 293 -7.54 23.80 -1.21
C GLN A 293 -8.95 23.39 -0.80
N GLY A 294 -9.38 23.86 0.38
CA GLY A 294 -10.72 23.65 0.91
C GLY A 294 -10.98 22.27 1.49
N TYR A 295 -9.94 21.43 1.64
CA TYR A 295 -10.09 20.08 2.21
C TYR A 295 -10.54 20.09 3.67
N PHE A 296 -10.07 21.07 4.44
CA PHE A 296 -10.42 21.24 5.86
C PHE A 296 -11.60 22.21 6.07
N ASP A 297 -12.16 22.75 5.00
CA ASP A 297 -13.32 23.62 5.10
C ASP A 297 -14.49 22.77 5.62
N ASN A 298 -15.16 23.25 6.65
CA ASN A 298 -16.32 22.59 7.22
C ASN A 298 -17.58 23.41 6.91
N TYR A 299 -18.75 22.80 7.12
CA TYR A 299 -20.03 23.44 6.85
C TYR A 299 -20.29 24.73 7.66
N THR A 300 -19.49 24.97 8.70
CA THR A 300 -19.67 26.10 9.63
C THR A 300 -18.67 27.24 9.41
N ASN A 301 -17.77 27.11 8.43
CA ASN A 301 -16.74 28.08 8.08
C ASN A 301 -17.06 28.82 6.78
#